data_AF-A0A1V4QJ87-F1
#
_entry.id   AF-A0A1V4QJ87-F1
#
_cell.length_a   1.000
_cell.length_b   1.000
_cell.length_c   1.000
_cell.angle_alpha   90.00
_cell.angle_beta   90.00
_cell.angle_gamma   90.00
#
_symmetry.space_group_name_H-M   'P 1'
#
loop_
_entity.id
_entity.type
_entity.pdbx_description
1 polymer ?
#
loop_
_entity_poly.entity_id
_entity_poly.type
_entity_poly.pdbx_seq_one_letter_code
_entity_poly.pdbx_strand_id
1 'polypeptide(L)'
;MYRDLKQGGSLSQALAATGLFPNLAIHMIGVGEETGAMDTMLGKIADIYDRELKSGVKSFTAMFEPLIILFMGLVIGAMVVSMLMAIFSVNELGF
;
A
#
# COMPACT_ATOMS: atom_id res chain seq x y z
N MET A 1 -24.97 -7.18 -13.18
CA MET A 1 -24.81 -7.85 -11.86
C MET A 1 -26.14 -8.41 -11.32
N TYR A 2 -27.11 -7.59 -10.85
CA TYR A 2 -28.32 -8.13 -10.20
C TYR A 2 -29.27 -8.90 -11.15
N ARG A 3 -29.34 -8.51 -12.43
CA ARG A 3 -30.13 -9.24 -13.45
C ARG A 3 -29.46 -10.54 -13.88
N ASP A 4 -28.14 -10.53 -14.05
CA ASP A 4 -27.38 -11.70 -14.54
C ASP A 4 -27.38 -12.84 -13.51
N LEU A 5 -27.23 -12.52 -12.23
CA LEU A 5 -27.35 -13.48 -11.11
C LEU A 5 -28.77 -14.06 -11.00
N LYS A 6 -29.81 -13.24 -11.13
CA LYS A 6 -31.21 -13.70 -11.14
C LYS A 6 -31.56 -14.55 -12.37
N GLN A 7 -30.75 -14.50 -13.42
CA GLN A 7 -30.91 -15.29 -14.65
C GLN A 7 -30.07 -16.57 -14.67
N GLY A 8 -29.34 -16.88 -13.59
CA GLY A 8 -28.50 -18.09 -13.48
C GLY A 8 -27.06 -17.93 -13.98
N GLY A 9 -26.59 -16.69 -14.19
CA GLY A 9 -25.17 -16.42 -14.45
C GLY A 9 -24.32 -16.58 -13.19
N SER A 10 -23.05 -16.96 -13.35
CA SER A 10 -22.16 -17.21 -12.22
C SER A 10 -21.76 -15.91 -11.49
N LEU A 11 -21.64 -15.97 -10.17
CA LEU A 11 -21.19 -14.83 -9.37
C LEU A 11 -19.77 -14.42 -9.75
N SER A 12 -18.91 -15.39 -10.02
CA SER A 12 -17.53 -15.15 -10.46
C SER A 12 -17.47 -14.34 -11.77
N GLN A 13 -18.30 -14.64 -12.77
CA GLN A 13 -18.35 -13.89 -14.03
C GLN A 13 -18.92 -12.48 -13.83
N ALA A 14 -19.95 -12.34 -13.00
CA ALA A 14 -20.54 -11.05 -12.70
C ALA A 14 -19.56 -10.11 -11.99
N LEU A 15 -18.73 -10.64 -11.08
CA LEU A 15 -17.67 -9.89 -10.39
C LEU A 15 -16.48 -9.61 -11.30
N ALA A 16 -16.09 -10.56 -12.17
CA ALA A 16 -15.03 -10.37 -13.15
C ALA A 16 -15.32 -9.21 -14.10
N ALA A 17 -16.57 -9.06 -14.54
CA ALA A 17 -17.01 -7.98 -15.42
C ALA A 17 -16.85 -6.57 -14.80
N THR A 18 -16.70 -6.46 -13.47
CA THR A 18 -16.50 -5.16 -12.81
C THR A 18 -15.05 -4.66 -12.88
N GLY A 19 -14.07 -5.56 -13.06
CA GLY A 19 -12.64 -5.22 -13.05
C GLY A 19 -12.09 -4.69 -11.72
N LEU A 20 -12.90 -4.64 -10.66
CA LEU A 20 -12.49 -4.13 -9.34
C LEU A 20 -11.83 -5.20 -8.47
N PHE A 21 -12.11 -6.47 -8.75
CA PHE A 21 -11.65 -7.60 -7.95
C PHE A 21 -10.41 -8.24 -8.56
N PRO A 22 -9.35 -8.46 -7.76
CA PRO A 22 -8.23 -9.31 -8.11
C PRO A 22 -8.65 -10.67 -8.69
N ASN A 23 -7.92 -11.13 -9.70
CA ASN A 23 -8.15 -12.41 -10.37
C ASN A 23 -8.21 -13.60 -9.39
N LEU A 24 -7.39 -13.57 -8.34
CA LEU A 24 -7.38 -14.61 -7.31
C LEU A 24 -8.71 -14.70 -6.56
N ALA A 25 -9.32 -13.55 -6.22
CA ALA A 25 -10.62 -13.53 -5.54
C ALA A 25 -11.74 -14.03 -6.46
N ILE A 26 -11.74 -13.61 -7.73
CA ILE A 26 -12.68 -14.11 -8.75
C ILE A 26 -12.59 -15.63 -8.88
N HIS A 27 -11.37 -16.16 -8.94
CA HIS A 27 -11.13 -17.60 -9.09
C HIS A 27 -11.59 -18.38 -7.85
N MET A 28 -11.29 -17.91 -6.64
CA MET A 28 -11.75 -18.58 -5.41
C MET A 28 -13.27 -18.50 -5.24
N ILE A 29 -13.92 -17.43 -5.72
CA ILE A 29 -15.39 -17.34 -5.76
C ILE A 29 -15.95 -18.38 -6.73
N GLY A 30 -15.35 -18.57 -7.91
CA GLY A 30 -15.74 -19.62 -8.85
C GLY A 30 -15.61 -21.02 -8.25
N VAL A 31 -14.49 -21.32 -7.59
CA VAL A 31 -14.30 -22.59 -6.88
C VAL A 31 -15.31 -22.77 -5.75
N GLY A 32 -15.62 -21.71 -4.99
CA GLY A 32 -16.61 -21.74 -3.91
C GLY A 32 -18.04 -21.96 -4.43
N GLU A 33 -18.35 -21.42 -5.60
CA GLU A 33 -19.64 -21.59 -6.29
C GLU A 33 -19.80 -23.02 -6.85
N GLU A 34 -18.75 -23.60 -7.45
CA GLU A 34 -18.76 -24.99 -7.95
C GLU A 34 -18.79 -26.04 -6.84
N THR A 35 -18.09 -25.78 -5.73
CA THR A 35 -17.95 -26.75 -4.62
C THR A 35 -18.99 -26.55 -3.51
N GLY A 36 -19.81 -25.50 -3.59
CA GLY A 36 -20.71 -25.09 -2.51
C GLY A 36 -20.01 -24.59 -1.25
N ALA A 37 -18.68 -24.40 -1.27
CA ALA A 37 -17.87 -23.99 -0.13
C ALA A 37 -17.61 -22.46 -0.10
N MET A 38 -18.62 -21.68 -0.44
CA MET A 38 -18.52 -20.23 -0.64
C MET A 38 -18.08 -19.48 0.62
N ASP A 39 -18.62 -19.86 1.79
CA ASP A 39 -18.25 -19.29 3.09
C ASP A 39 -16.75 -19.42 3.37
N THR A 40 -16.23 -20.63 3.21
CA THR A 40 -14.79 -20.93 3.36
C THR A 40 -13.93 -20.14 2.38
N MET A 41 -14.35 -20.01 1.12
CA MET A 41 -13.59 -19.28 0.11
C MET A 41 -13.59 -17.77 0.37
N LEU A 42 -14.73 -17.19 0.76
CA LEU A 42 -14.81 -15.77 1.13
C LEU A 42 -13.95 -15.45 2.36
N GLY A 43 -13.92 -16.34 3.36
CA GLY A 43 -13.01 -16.22 4.51
C GLY A 43 -11.54 -16.19 4.08
N LYS A 44 -11.13 -17.10 3.19
CA LYS A 44 -9.76 -17.10 2.64
C LYS A 44 -9.43 -15.83 1.87
N ILE A 45 -10.38 -15.28 1.09
CA ILE A 45 -10.18 -14.00 0.37
C ILE A 45 -9.92 -12.88 1.37
N ALA A 46 -10.72 -12.80 2.44
CA ALA A 46 -10.56 -11.79 3.48
C ALA A 46 -9.17 -11.88 4.14
N ASP A 47 -8.71 -13.09 4.49
CA ASP A 47 -7.39 -13.30 5.09
C ASP A 47 -6.24 -12.92 4.15
N ILE A 48 -6.38 -13.19 2.85
CA ILE A 48 -5.38 -12.79 1.85
C ILE A 48 -5.33 -11.27 1.73
N TYR A 49 -6.48 -10.61 1.61
CA TYR A 49 -6.54 -9.17 1.47
C TYR A 49 -6.03 -8.45 2.71
N ASP A 50 -6.38 -8.91 3.91
CA ASP A 50 -5.85 -8.36 5.16
C ASP A 50 -4.32 -8.48 5.23
N ARG A 51 -3.76 -9.62 4.78
CA ARG A 51 -2.30 -9.80 4.68
C ARG A 51 -1.65 -8.88 3.65
N GLU A 52 -2.24 -8.75 2.46
CA GLU A 52 -1.74 -7.84 1.42
C GLU A 52 -1.78 -6.39 1.90
N LEU A 53 -2.88 -5.97 2.54
CA LEU A 53 -3.02 -4.64 3.12
C LEU A 53 -1.95 -4.39 4.20
N LYS A 54 -1.79 -5.31 5.15
CA LYS A 54 -0.79 -5.20 6.21
C LYS A 54 0.63 -5.13 5.64
N SER A 55 0.93 -5.95 4.63
CA SER A 55 2.23 -5.93 3.95
C SER A 55 2.48 -4.60 3.23
N GLY A 56 1.47 -4.10 2.52
CA GLY A 56 1.52 -2.81 1.83
C GLY A 56 1.76 -1.64 2.80
N VAL A 57 0.96 -1.57 3.86
CA VAL A 57 1.10 -0.54 4.91
C VAL A 57 2.48 -0.64 5.60
N LYS A 58 2.94 -1.85 5.92
CA LYS A 58 4.26 -2.04 6.54
C LYS A 58 5.39 -1.56 5.62
N SER A 59 5.33 -1.90 4.34
CA SER A 59 6.35 -1.51 3.36
C SER A 59 6.36 0.01 3.14
N PHE A 60 5.17 0.62 3.05
CA PHE A 60 5.03 2.06 2.96
C PHE A 60 5.66 2.75 4.19
N THR A 61 5.27 2.34 5.40
CA THR A 61 5.84 2.89 6.65
C THR A 61 7.36 2.68 6.74
N ALA A 62 7.88 1.53 6.30
CA ALA A 62 9.32 1.27 6.29
C ALA A 62 10.10 2.21 5.36
N MET A 63 9.50 2.70 4.27
CA MET A 63 10.11 3.70 3.39
C MET A 63 10.04 5.12 3.97
N PHE A 64 9.11 5.41 4.87
CA PHE A 64 9.03 6.72 5.52
C PHE A 64 10.21 7.00 6.46
N GLU A 65 10.69 5.98 7.15
CA GLU A 65 11.81 6.08 8.09
C GLU A 65 13.09 6.67 7.46
N PRO A 66 13.64 6.13 6.34
CA PRO A 66 14.81 6.69 5.70
C PRO A 66 14.57 8.09 5.10
N LEU A 67 13.35 8.40 4.66
CA LEU A 67 13.02 9.74 4.13
C LEU A 67 13.11 10.81 5.23
N ILE A 68 12.61 10.51 6.43
CA ILE A 68 12.69 11.42 7.57
C ILE A 68 14.15 11.67 7.96
N ILE A 69 14.97 10.61 8.01
CA ILE A 69 16.39 10.72 8.33
C ILE A 69 17.14 11.57 7.29
N LEU A 70 16.88 11.35 5.99
CA LEU A 70 17.49 12.14 4.92
C LEU A 70 17.12 13.62 5.03
N PHE A 71 15.84 13.91 5.28
CA PHE A 71 15.35 15.27 5.46
C PHE A 71 16.00 15.95 6.68
N MET A 72 16.07 15.25 7.83
CA MET A 72 16.75 15.75 9.02
C MET A 72 18.24 16.02 8.75
N GLY A 73 18.92 15.12 8.05
CA GLY A 73 20.32 15.29 7.68
C GLY A 73 20.55 16.53 6.82
N LEU A 74 19.64 16.82 5.89
CA LEU A 74 19.71 18.03 5.04
C LEU A 74 19.51 19.30 5.87
N VAL A 75 18.50 19.33 6.74
CA VAL A 75 18.22 20.48 7.63
C VAL A 75 19.40 20.76 8.55
N ILE A 76 19.90 19.72 9.24
CA ILE A 76 21.04 19.86 10.15
C ILE A 76 22.30 20.24 9.38
N GLY A 77 22.55 19.62 8.23
CA GLY A 77 23.69 19.94 7.37
C GLY A 77 23.68 21.41 6.92
N ALA A 78 22.53 21.90 6.46
CA ALA A 78 22.37 23.31 6.09
C ALA A 78 22.59 24.26 7.28
N MET A 79 22.13 23.87 8.47
CA MET A 79 22.34 24.64 9.69
C MET A 79 23.83 24.74 10.05
N VAL A 80 24.56 23.62 10.03
CA VAL A 80 26.00 23.59 10.31
C VAL A 80 26.77 24.43 9.29
N VAL A 81 26.49 24.29 8.00
CA VAL A 81 27.13 25.09 6.94
C VAL A 81 26.88 26.58 7.16
N SER A 82 25.65 26.97 7.51
CA SER A 82 25.30 28.36 7.79
C SER A 82 26.06 28.91 9.01
N MET A 83 26.17 28.11 10.07
CA MET A 83 26.94 28.47 11.27
C MET A 83 28.44 28.63 10.95
N LEU A 84 29.02 27.73 10.15
CA LEU A 84 30.42 27.82 9.75
C LEU A 84 30.68 29.07 8.91
N MET A 85 29.82 29.38 7.93
CA MET A 85 29.93 30.61 7.16
C MET A 85 29.86 31.87 8.05
N ALA A 86 28.95 31.90 9.02
CA ALA A 86 28.85 33.02 9.96
C ALA A 86 30.13 33.18 10.79
N ILE A 87 30.70 32.09 11.29
CA ILE A 87 31.97 32.12 12.05
C ILE A 87 33.12 32.63 11.17
N PHE A 88 33.26 32.11 9.95
CA PHE A 88 34.31 32.58 9.03
C PHE A 88 34.16 34.06 8.70
N SER A 89 32.95 34.54 8.46
CA SER A 89 32.69 35.95 8.19
C SER A 89 33.08 36.86 9.37
N VAL A 90 32.81 36.43 10.61
CA VAL A 90 33.22 37.17 11.80
C VAL A 90 34.74 37.16 11.98
N ASN A 91 35.41 36.07 11.60
CA ASN A 91 36.86 35.94 11.74
C ASN A 91 37.63 36.76 10.69
N GLU A 92 37.08 36.93 9.48
CA GLU A 92 37.65 37.80 8.45
C GLU A 92 37.53 39.30 8.79
N LEU A 93 36.56 39.70 9.63
CA LEU A 93 36.42 41.08 10.12
C LEU A 93 37.45 41.46 11.21
N GLY A 94 38.34 40.54 11.59
CA GLY A 94 39.32 40.69 12.68
C GLY A 94 40.69 41.28 12.31
N PHE A 95 40.88 41.79 11.09
CA PHE A 95 42.11 42.48 10.64
C PHE A 95 41.81 43.85 10.05
#